data_AF-A0A922VFV7-F1
#
_entry.id   AF-A0A922VFV7-F1
#
_cell.length_a   1.000
_cell.length_b   1.000
_cell.length_c   1.000
_cell.angle_alpha   90.00
_cell.angle_beta   90.00
_cell.angle_gamma   90.00
#
_symmetry.space_group_name_H-M   'P 1'
#
loop_
_entity.id
_entity.type
_entity.pdbx_description
1 polymer ?
#
loop_
_entity_poly.entity_id
_entity_poly.type
_entity_poly.pdbx_seq_one_letter_code
_entity_poly.pdbx_strand_id
1 'polypeptide(L)'
;YVRNREGWIPQARQEFFEGVLAMSSRDEQARWTAFYGKDNPKSPQSVFTDLDTVFIAVKSVTFVSAKVAQIRFTKTLQRGSTVTDTPAIATVTYDTTDTPTTEQQRFKNPLGLEVQTYRADLEVTQ
;
A
#
# COMPACT_ATOMS: atom_id res chain seq x y z
N TYR A 1 5.27 1.48 -2.19
CA TYR A 1 4.18 0.49 -2.08
C TYR A 1 3.26 0.73 -0.88
N VAL A 2 3.67 0.40 0.35
CA VAL A 2 2.80 0.45 1.56
C VAL A 2 2.07 1.77 1.73
N ARG A 3 2.76 2.90 1.57
CA ARG A 3 2.14 4.24 1.68
C ARG A 3 0.95 4.45 0.74
N ASN A 4 1.05 3.99 -0.50
CA ASN A 4 -0.02 4.15 -1.50
C ASN A 4 -1.15 3.14 -1.27
N ARG A 5 -0.81 1.93 -0.80
CA ARG A 5 -1.80 0.85 -0.57
C ARG A 5 -2.63 1.07 0.70
N GLU A 6 -1.99 1.56 1.76
CA GLU A 6 -2.59 1.70 3.08
C GLU A 6 -3.04 3.13 3.38
N GLY A 7 -2.50 4.11 2.64
CA GLY A 7 -2.86 5.51 2.79
C GLY A 7 -4.15 5.86 2.07
N TRP A 8 -4.77 6.96 2.50
CA TRP A 8 -5.99 7.47 1.91
C TRP A 8 -5.97 8.99 1.91
N ILE A 9 -6.05 9.58 0.73
CA ILE A 9 -6.35 11.00 0.52
C ILE A 9 -7.39 11.02 -0.59
N PRO A 10 -8.63 11.48 -0.35
CA PRO A 10 -9.71 11.40 -1.33
C PRO A 10 -9.34 11.99 -2.70
N GLN A 11 -8.60 13.11 -2.69
CA GLN A 11 -8.13 13.81 -3.88
C GLN A 11 -7.02 13.06 -4.62
N ALA A 12 -6.22 12.24 -3.93
CA ALA A 12 -5.10 11.48 -4.50
C ALA A 12 -5.43 9.99 -4.69
N ARG A 13 -6.72 9.62 -4.62
CA ARG A 13 -7.17 8.22 -4.63
C ARG A 13 -6.78 7.47 -5.91
N GLN A 14 -6.72 8.18 -7.04
CA GLN A 14 -6.37 7.59 -8.32
C GLN A 14 -4.86 7.33 -8.39
N GLU A 15 -4.06 8.29 -7.96
CA GLU A 15 -2.60 8.22 -7.89
C GLU A 15 -2.14 7.12 -6.95
N PHE A 16 -2.83 6.95 -5.81
CA PHE A 16 -2.56 5.86 -4.88
C PHE A 16 -2.89 4.51 -5.53
N PHE A 17 -4.06 4.38 -6.14
CA PHE A 17 -4.47 3.16 -6.83
C PHE A 17 -3.48 2.77 -7.95
N GLU A 18 -3.18 3.70 -8.86
CA GLU A 18 -2.24 3.49 -9.97
C GLU A 18 -0.83 3.22 -9.49
N GLY A 19 -0.38 3.90 -8.41
CA GLY A 19 0.92 3.66 -7.82
C GLY A 19 1.06 2.23 -7.27
N VAL A 20 0.02 1.67 -6.66
CA VAL A 20 0.03 0.27 -6.23
C VAL A 20 0.09 -0.67 -7.44
N LEU A 21 -0.71 -0.42 -8.48
CA LEU A 21 -0.70 -1.24 -9.69
C LEU A 21 0.67 -1.24 -10.38
N ALA A 22 1.31 -0.08 -10.51
CA ALA A 22 2.60 0.09 -11.18
C ALA A 22 3.75 -0.69 -10.53
N MET A 23 3.61 -1.06 -9.25
CA MET A 23 4.58 -1.85 -8.49
C MET A 23 4.10 -3.28 -8.20
N SER A 24 2.95 -3.70 -8.73
CA SER A 24 2.36 -5.02 -8.48
C SER A 24 2.52 -5.93 -9.70
N SER A 25 2.76 -7.23 -9.48
CA SER A 25 2.66 -8.22 -10.55
C SER A 25 1.24 -8.36 -11.05
N ARG A 26 1.04 -8.97 -12.23
CA ARG A 26 -0.30 -9.11 -12.84
C ARG A 26 -1.34 -9.75 -11.91
N ASP A 27 -0.94 -10.76 -11.16
CA ASP A 27 -1.84 -11.44 -10.22
C ASP A 27 -2.18 -10.54 -9.02
N GLU A 28 -1.20 -9.79 -8.52
CA GLU A 28 -1.42 -8.84 -7.43
C GLU A 28 -2.23 -7.62 -7.87
N GLN A 29 -2.09 -7.18 -9.13
CA GLN A 29 -2.93 -6.14 -9.72
C GLN A 29 -4.40 -6.58 -9.75
N ALA A 30 -4.68 -7.82 -10.13
CA ALA A 30 -6.05 -8.36 -10.14
C ALA A 30 -6.63 -8.42 -8.72
N ARG A 31 -5.85 -8.91 -7.73
CA ARG A 31 -6.24 -8.91 -6.31
C ARG A 31 -6.51 -7.50 -5.78
N TRP A 32 -5.62 -6.56 -6.09
CA TRP A 32 -5.76 -5.17 -5.66
C TRP A 32 -6.99 -4.49 -6.29
N THR A 33 -7.22 -4.68 -7.58
CA THR A 33 -8.37 -4.11 -8.28
C THR A 33 -9.69 -4.64 -7.70
N ALA A 34 -9.78 -5.95 -7.46
CA ALA A 34 -10.95 -6.56 -6.84
C ALA A 34 -11.17 -6.04 -5.40
N PHE A 35 -10.09 -5.89 -4.61
CA PHE A 35 -10.18 -5.36 -3.25
C PHE A 35 -10.58 -3.88 -3.22
N TYR A 36 -10.05 -3.06 -4.12
CA TYR A 36 -10.27 -1.62 -4.13
C TYR A 36 -11.63 -1.21 -4.71
N GLY A 37 -12.31 -2.11 -5.42
CA GLY A 37 -13.65 -1.86 -5.97
C GLY A 37 -14.66 -1.38 -4.92
N LYS A 38 -15.57 -0.49 -5.31
CA LYS A 38 -16.60 0.07 -4.41
C LYS A 38 -17.57 -0.97 -3.85
N ASP A 39 -17.76 -2.07 -4.59
CA ASP A 39 -18.62 -3.18 -4.20
C ASP A 39 -18.05 -3.98 -3.01
N ASN A 40 -16.76 -3.78 -2.68
CA ASN A 40 -16.17 -4.36 -1.49
C ASN A 40 -16.41 -3.44 -0.27
N PRO A 41 -17.15 -3.88 0.76
CA PRO A 41 -17.40 -3.07 1.96
C PRO A 41 -16.12 -2.79 2.78
N LYS A 42 -15.03 -3.53 2.52
CA LYS A 42 -13.71 -3.30 3.14
C LYS A 42 -12.79 -2.41 2.29
N SER A 43 -13.25 -1.96 1.11
CA SER A 43 -12.48 -1.04 0.27
C SER A 43 -12.29 0.29 0.98
N PRO A 44 -11.12 0.94 0.88
CA PRO A 44 -10.94 2.33 1.32
C PRO A 44 -12.00 3.28 0.74
N GLN A 45 -12.47 3.03 -0.49
CA GLN A 45 -13.53 3.83 -1.12
C GLN A 45 -14.89 3.71 -0.44
N SER A 46 -15.12 2.64 0.31
CA SER A 46 -16.39 2.34 0.99
C SER A 46 -16.32 2.63 2.49
N VAL A 47 -15.13 2.52 3.08
CA VAL A 47 -14.88 2.75 4.51
C VAL A 47 -14.66 4.23 4.84
N PHE A 48 -14.01 4.98 3.94
CA PHE A 48 -13.64 6.36 4.17
C PHE A 48 -14.54 7.33 3.41
N THR A 49 -14.76 8.48 4.02
CA THR A 49 -15.47 9.62 3.42
C THR A 49 -14.50 10.57 2.72
N ASP A 50 -15.04 11.57 2.01
CA ASP A 50 -14.25 12.63 1.37
C ASP A 50 -13.56 13.58 2.35
N LEU A 51 -13.82 13.44 3.66
CA LEU A 51 -13.20 14.23 4.73
C LEU A 51 -12.16 13.43 5.53
N ASP A 52 -12.10 12.11 5.33
CA ASP A 52 -11.18 11.25 6.04
C ASP A 52 -9.83 11.23 5.31
N THR A 53 -8.74 11.23 6.08
CA THR A 53 -7.40 10.99 5.55
C THR A 53 -6.67 9.95 6.38
N VAL A 54 -5.88 9.11 5.72
CA VAL A 54 -5.01 8.11 6.37
C VAL A 54 -3.58 8.35 5.93
N PHE A 55 -2.74 8.72 6.90
CA PHE A 55 -1.30 8.88 6.70
C PHE A 55 -0.56 7.65 7.18
N ILE A 56 0.50 7.29 6.44
CA ILE A 56 1.30 6.09 6.70
C ILE A 56 2.73 6.46 7.08
N ALA A 57 3.06 6.28 8.35
CA ALA A 57 4.40 6.45 8.88
C ALA A 57 5.13 5.10 8.93
N VAL A 58 6.07 4.86 8.01
CA VAL A 58 6.91 3.66 8.02
C VAL A 58 7.92 3.76 9.16
N LYS A 59 7.90 2.81 10.09
CA LYS A 59 8.79 2.75 11.25
C LYS A 59 10.07 1.98 10.95
N SER A 60 9.93 0.81 10.32
CA SER A 60 11.08 -0.03 9.98
C SER A 60 10.76 -0.95 8.81
N VAL A 61 11.81 -1.35 8.10
CA VAL A 61 11.76 -2.36 7.04
C VAL A 61 12.80 -3.42 7.38
N THR A 62 12.37 -4.67 7.46
CA THR A 62 13.20 -5.83 7.77
C THR A 62 13.12 -6.81 6.62
N PHE A 63 14.27 -7.22 6.09
CA PHE A 63 14.33 -8.25 5.05
C PHE A 63 14.40 -9.62 5.72
N VAL A 64 13.30 -10.37 5.66
CA VAL A 64 13.19 -11.72 6.23
C VAL A 64 13.93 -12.72 5.35
N SER A 65 13.89 -12.52 4.04
CA SER A 65 14.67 -13.27 3.05
C SER A 65 14.92 -12.40 1.81
N ALA A 66 15.65 -12.93 0.83
CA ALA A 66 15.95 -12.21 -0.42
C ALA A 66 14.71 -11.71 -1.18
N LYS A 67 13.55 -12.35 -0.98
CA LYS A 67 12.28 -12.04 -1.67
C LYS A 67 11.14 -11.69 -0.70
N VAL A 68 11.42 -11.53 0.59
CA VAL A 68 10.39 -11.26 1.61
C VAL A 68 10.84 -10.14 2.53
N ALA A 69 10.02 -9.09 2.61
CA ALA A 69 10.20 -7.99 3.53
C ALA A 69 9.02 -7.87 4.50
N GLN A 70 9.33 -7.56 5.74
CA GLN A 70 8.37 -7.11 6.74
C GLN A 70 8.54 -5.61 6.96
N ILE A 71 7.42 -4.90 6.98
CA ILE A 71 7.38 -3.45 7.08
C ILE A 71 6.47 -3.10 8.25
N ARG A 72 7.03 -2.51 9.30
CA ARG A 72 6.23 -1.96 10.41
C ARG A 72 5.91 -0.51 10.12
N PHE A 73 4.66 -0.13 10.34
CA PHE A 73 4.19 1.22 10.11
C PHE A 73 3.05 1.58 11.06
N THR A 74 2.75 2.87 11.17
CA THR A 74 1.54 3.37 11.84
C THR A 74 0.62 3.99 10.81
N LYS A 75 -0.67 3.65 10.92
CA LYS A 75 -1.78 4.28 10.22
C LYS A 75 -2.34 5.39 11.09
N THR A 76 -2.26 6.63 10.65
CA THR A 76 -2.87 7.78 11.33
C THR A 76 -4.12 8.16 10.57
N LEU A 77 -5.29 7.76 11.10
CA LEU A 77 -6.59 8.17 10.58
C LEU A 77 -6.98 9.51 11.20
N GLN A 78 -7.18 10.52 10.36
CA GLN A 78 -7.72 11.81 10.75
C GLN A 78 -9.15 11.96 10.23
N ARG A 79 -10.08 12.18 11.15
CA ARG A 79 -11.52 12.42 10.90
C ARG A 79 -11.96 13.66 11.68
N GLY A 80 -12.03 14.79 10.98
CA GLY A 80 -12.26 16.09 11.62
C GLY A 80 -11.17 16.41 12.66
N SER A 81 -11.56 16.56 13.93
CA SER A 81 -10.63 16.78 15.05
C SER A 81 -10.11 15.48 15.68
N THR A 82 -10.68 14.32 15.32
CA THR A 82 -10.26 13.03 15.87
C THR A 82 -9.08 12.49 15.08
N VAL A 83 -8.01 12.12 15.79
CA VAL A 83 -6.84 11.45 15.23
C VAL A 83 -6.69 10.11 15.93
N THR A 84 -6.55 9.03 15.15
CA THR A 84 -6.37 7.67 15.67
C THR A 84 -5.15 7.04 15.02
N ASP A 85 -4.19 6.64 15.86
CA ASP A 85 -2.99 5.93 15.43
C ASP A 85 -3.14 4.44 15.66
N THR A 86 -2.99 3.66 14.59
CA THR A 86 -3.05 2.21 14.62
C THR A 86 -1.74 1.62 14.12
N PRO A 87 -0.95 0.94 14.96
CA PRO A 87 0.23 0.22 14.51
C PRO A 87 -0.16 -0.99 13.64
N ALA A 88 0.65 -1.27 12.64
CA ALA A 88 0.43 -2.36 11.70
C ALA A 88 1.76 -2.90 11.18
N ILE A 89 1.73 -4.16 10.75
CA ILE A 89 2.85 -4.81 10.08
C ILE A 89 2.38 -5.37 8.74
N ALA A 90 3.13 -5.09 7.69
CA ALA A 90 2.94 -5.68 6.37
C ALA A 90 4.02 -6.72 6.09
N THR A 91 3.61 -7.87 5.56
CA THR A 91 4.50 -8.84 4.94
C THR A 91 4.33 -8.77 3.43
N VAL A 92 5.42 -8.55 2.73
CA VAL A 92 5.46 -8.34 1.29
C VAL A 92 6.40 -9.36 0.68
N THR A 93 5.91 -10.14 -0.28
CA THR A 93 6.80 -10.89 -1.18
C THR A 93 7.01 -10.08 -2.44
N TYR A 94 8.25 -10.01 -2.90
CA TYR A 94 8.61 -9.20 -4.05
C TYR A 94 9.68 -9.89 -4.88
N ASP A 95 9.73 -9.53 -6.15
CA ASP A 95 10.86 -9.79 -7.03
C ASP A 95 11.46 -8.46 -7.50
N THR A 96 12.66 -8.53 -8.04
CA THR A 96 13.30 -7.41 -8.74
C THR A 96 13.41 -7.83 -10.20
N THR A 97 12.60 -7.22 -11.06
CA THR A 97 12.68 -7.50 -12.49
C THR A 97 13.91 -6.80 -13.06
N ASP A 98 14.62 -7.49 -13.97
CA ASP A 98 15.76 -6.91 -14.66
C ASP A 98 15.30 -5.72 -15.53
N THR A 99 15.61 -4.53 -15.03
CA THR A 99 15.69 -3.22 -15.71
C THR A 99 14.43 -2.75 -16.48
N PRO A 100 13.76 -1.68 -16.03
CA PRO A 100 12.69 -1.04 -16.81
C PRO A 100 13.23 -0.53 -18.15
N THR A 101 12.59 -0.92 -19.25
CA THR A 101 12.99 -0.58 -20.63
C THR A 101 12.59 0.83 -21.06
N THR A 102 11.75 1.55 -20.31
CA THR A 102 11.31 2.92 -20.63
C THR A 102 11.60 3.93 -19.51
N GLU A 103 11.91 5.18 -19.86
CA GLU A 103 12.29 6.24 -18.91
C GLU A 103 11.17 6.61 -17.92
N GLN A 104 9.92 6.69 -18.38
CA GLN A 104 8.77 6.95 -17.51
C GLN A 104 8.58 5.85 -16.45
N GLN A 105 8.93 4.61 -16.80
CA GLN A 105 8.78 3.44 -15.94
C GLN A 105 9.97 3.33 -14.97
N ARG A 106 11.18 3.75 -15.37
CA ARG A 106 12.31 3.98 -14.46
C ARG A 106 12.04 5.10 -13.45
N PHE A 107 11.40 6.19 -13.86
CA PHE A 107 11.07 7.30 -12.97
C PHE A 107 10.10 6.87 -11.86
N LYS A 108 9.11 6.03 -12.18
CA LYS A 108 8.14 5.53 -11.21
C LYS A 108 8.64 4.32 -10.40
N ASN A 109 9.52 3.49 -10.96
CA ASN A 109 10.06 2.29 -10.31
C ASN A 109 11.55 2.08 -10.64
N PRO A 110 12.46 2.84 -10.01
CA PRO A 110 13.88 2.82 -10.36
C PRO A 110 14.59 1.51 -10.00
N LEU A 111 14.00 0.68 -9.12
CA LEU A 111 14.56 -0.59 -8.67
C LEU A 111 13.94 -1.81 -9.37
N GLY A 112 12.94 -1.62 -10.25
CA GLY A 112 12.20 -2.73 -10.85
C GLY A 112 11.45 -3.58 -9.81
N LEU A 113 11.07 -2.99 -8.66
CA LEU A 113 10.35 -3.66 -7.58
C LEU A 113 9.01 -4.16 -8.10
N GLU A 114 8.79 -5.46 -8.03
CA GLU A 114 7.52 -6.08 -8.38
C GLU A 114 6.99 -6.85 -7.18
N VAL A 115 5.93 -6.34 -6.56
CA VAL A 115 5.25 -6.98 -5.44
C VAL A 115 4.40 -8.14 -5.97
N GLN A 116 4.69 -9.33 -5.46
CA GLN A 116 4.00 -10.57 -5.84
C GLN A 116 2.81 -10.85 -4.94
N THR A 117 2.99 -10.68 -3.63
CA THR A 117 1.91 -10.80 -2.65
C THR A 117 2.07 -9.78 -1.53
N TYR A 118 0.94 -9.34 -1.01
CA TYR A 118 0.90 -8.36 0.07
C TYR A 118 -0.15 -8.74 1.11
N ARG A 119 0.24 -8.67 2.38
CA ARG A 119 -0.66 -8.79 3.52
C ARG A 119 -0.28 -7.78 4.58
N ALA A 120 -1.26 -7.12 5.17
CA ALA A 120 -1.07 -6.28 6.35
C ALA A 120 -1.99 -6.74 7.47
N ASP A 121 -1.44 -6.78 8.69
CA ASP A 121 -2.15 -7.14 9.91
C ASP A 121 -1.98 -5.97 10.90
N LEU A 122 -3.06 -5.63 11.62
CA LEU A 122 -2.99 -4.65 12.69
C LEU A 122 -2.21 -5.26 13.87
N GLU A 123 -1.30 -4.49 14.45
CA GLU A 123 -0.69 -4.90 15.71
C GLU A 123 -1.75 -4.63 16.80
N VAL A 124 -2.33 -5.69 17.36
CA VAL A 124 -3.28 -5.56 18.47
C VAL A 124 -2.48 -5.15 19.69
N THR A 125 -2.63 -3.91 20.13
CA THR A 125 -2.13 -3.47 21.43
C THR A 125 -2.96 -4.22 22.48
N GLN A 126 -2.33 -5.19 23.15
CA GLN A 126 -2.92 -5.95 24.25
C GLN A 126 -3.03 -5.09 25.51
#